data_AF-A0A925J7R6-F1
#
_entry.id   AF-A0A925J7R6-F1
#
_cell.length_a   1.000
_cell.length_b   1.000
_cell.length_c   1.000
_cell.angle_alpha   90.00
_cell.angle_beta   90.00
_cell.angle_gamma   90.00
#
_symmetry.space_group_name_H-M   'P 1'
#
loop_
_entity.id
_entity.type
_entity.pdbx_description
1 polymer ?
#
loop_
_entity_poly.entity_id
_entity_poly.type
_entity_poly.pdbx_seq_one_letter_code
_entity_poly.pdbx_strand_id
1 'polypeptide(L)'
;MSISEAEFEHICDGIYDDRETIIKYNPIGTPEEIMLWMLMNCLVAYLSLTEMETPVLTGKPNVNTYRDAIIYILNDRKSGIFDEQPYLDRLVNP
;
A
#
# COMPACT_ATOMS: atom_id res chain seq x y z
N MET A 1 13.81 -4.91 7.05
CA MET A 1 13.28 -6.17 6.47
C MET A 1 13.06 -5.94 4.99
N SER A 2 13.08 -6.99 4.18
CA SER A 2 12.75 -6.93 2.76
C SER A 2 11.51 -7.76 2.42
N ILE A 3 10.88 -7.47 1.29
CA ILE A 3 9.68 -8.13 0.78
C ILE A 3 9.93 -8.66 -0.63
N SER A 4 9.52 -9.90 -0.88
CA SER A 4 9.52 -10.51 -2.21
C SER A 4 8.27 -10.12 -3.01
N GLU A 5 8.32 -10.32 -4.33
CA GLU A 5 7.15 -10.08 -5.19
C GLU A 5 5.94 -10.92 -4.75
N ALA A 6 6.15 -12.21 -4.43
CA ALA A 6 5.08 -13.11 -4.01
C ALA A 6 4.43 -12.69 -2.69
N GLU A 7 5.21 -12.17 -1.73
CA GLU A 7 4.67 -11.66 -0.46
C GLU A 7 3.92 -10.34 -0.70
N PHE A 8 4.43 -9.46 -1.56
CA PHE A 8 3.76 -8.23 -1.93
C PHE A 8 2.43 -8.49 -2.64
N GLU A 9 2.41 -9.42 -3.59
CA GLU A 9 1.21 -9.91 -4.26
C GLU A 9 0.20 -10.46 -3.26
N HIS A 10 0.65 -11.34 -2.35
CA HIS A 10 -0.22 -11.95 -1.34
C HIS A 10 -0.90 -10.91 -0.44
N ILE A 11 -0.17 -9.86 -0.04
CA ILE A 11 -0.74 -8.75 0.73
C ILE A 11 -1.78 -7.99 -0.11
N CYS A 12 -1.47 -7.69 -1.37
CA CYS A 12 -2.40 -6.98 -2.26
C CYS A 12 -3.69 -7.78 -2.50
N ASP A 13 -3.58 -9.10 -2.68
CA ASP A 13 -4.72 -9.99 -2.87
C ASP A 13 -5.60 -10.06 -1.62
N GLY A 14 -5.00 -10.21 -0.44
CA GLY A 14 -5.76 -10.20 0.82
C GLY A 14 -6.54 -8.90 1.02
N ILE A 15 -5.93 -7.76 0.70
CA ILE A 15 -6.60 -6.45 0.76
C ILE A 15 -7.72 -6.37 -0.28
N TYR A 16 -7.48 -6.83 -1.52
CA TYR A 16 -8.48 -6.81 -2.58
C TYR A 16 -9.70 -7.70 -2.25
N ASP A 17 -9.47 -8.87 -1.68
CA ASP A 17 -10.53 -9.80 -1.28
C ASP A 17 -11.40 -9.21 -0.17
N ASP A 18 -10.80 -8.48 0.77
CA ASP A 18 -11.49 -7.81 1.89
C ASP A 18 -12.01 -6.40 1.55
N ARG A 19 -11.90 -5.94 0.29
CA ARG A 19 -12.15 -4.54 -0.12
C ARG A 19 -13.50 -3.98 0.33
N GLU A 20 -14.57 -4.76 0.22
CA GLU A 20 -15.92 -4.29 0.61
C GLU A 20 -15.98 -3.97 2.11
N THR A 21 -15.36 -4.82 2.93
CA THR A 21 -15.26 -4.64 4.38
C THR A 21 -14.37 -3.44 4.70
N ILE A 22 -13.20 -3.35 4.07
CA ILE A 22 -12.25 -2.26 4.29
C ILE A 22 -12.89 -0.90 3.96
N ILE A 23 -13.52 -0.79 2.79
CA ILE A 23 -14.19 0.46 2.35
C ILE A 23 -15.35 0.81 3.29
N LYS A 24 -16.16 -0.18 3.68
CA LYS A 24 -17.30 0.03 4.58
C LYS A 24 -16.90 0.62 5.94
N TYR A 25 -15.78 0.18 6.51
CA TYR A 25 -15.34 0.62 7.84
C TYR A 25 -14.40 1.83 7.82
N ASN A 26 -13.93 2.27 6.65
CA ASN A 26 -13.04 3.42 6.49
C ASN A 26 -13.68 4.45 5.53
N PRO A 27 -14.75 5.17 5.91
CA PRO A 27 -15.52 6.01 4.98
C PRO A 27 -14.84 7.35 4.64
N ILE A 28 -13.56 7.54 4.97
CA ILE A 28 -12.82 8.78 4.73
C ILE A 28 -11.93 8.59 3.50
N GLY A 29 -12.24 9.32 2.44
CA GLY A 29 -11.54 9.24 1.16
C GLY A 29 -12.33 8.49 0.11
N THR A 30 -11.78 8.41 -1.11
CA THR A 30 -12.33 7.56 -2.17
C THR A 30 -11.95 6.09 -1.93
N PRO A 31 -12.66 5.12 -2.53
CA PRO A 31 -12.29 3.70 -2.46
C PRO A 31 -10.81 3.46 -2.77
N GLU A 32 -10.27 4.11 -3.81
CA GLU A 32 -8.88 3.98 -4.22
C GLU A 32 -7.90 4.49 -3.15
N GLU A 33 -8.21 5.63 -2.53
CA GLU A 33 -7.43 6.20 -1.43
C GLU A 33 -7.42 5.25 -0.22
N ILE A 34 -8.56 4.68 0.13
CA ILE A 34 -8.72 3.76 1.25
C ILE A 34 -7.89 2.48 1.02
N MET A 35 -7.96 1.92 -0.19
CA MET A 35 -7.25 0.68 -0.52
C MET A 35 -5.73 0.87 -0.47
N LEU A 36 -5.22 1.96 -1.04
CA LEU A 36 -3.78 2.27 -0.99
C LEU A 36 -3.32 2.66 0.42
N TRP A 37 -4.14 3.37 1.18
CA TRP A 37 -3.87 3.64 2.60
C TRP A 37 -3.74 2.34 3.39
N MET A 38 -4.64 1.38 3.17
CA MET A 38 -4.59 0.07 3.83
C MET A 38 -3.30 -0.66 3.48
N LEU A 39 -2.95 -0.72 2.19
CA LEU A 39 -1.70 -1.33 1.73
C LEU A 39 -0.47 -0.67 2.36
N MET A 40 -0.42 0.67 2.40
CA MET A 40 0.68 1.40 3.04
C MET A 40 0.84 0.99 4.51
N ASN A 41 -0.25 0.91 5.28
CA ASN A 41 -0.19 0.50 6.69
C ASN A 41 0.23 -0.97 6.86
N CYS A 42 -0.25 -1.87 6.00
CA CYS A 42 0.19 -3.26 5.98
C CYS A 42 1.70 -3.35 5.72
N LEU A 43 2.25 -2.56 4.79
CA LEU A 43 3.68 -2.53 4.51
C LEU A 43 4.50 -1.96 5.66
N VAL A 44 4.03 -0.87 6.29
CA VAL A 44 4.66 -0.28 7.49
C VAL A 44 4.79 -1.34 8.58
N ALA A 45 3.71 -2.08 8.85
CA ALA A 45 3.71 -3.15 9.85
C ALA A 45 4.57 -4.34 9.44
N TYR A 46 4.40 -4.85 8.22
CA TYR A 46 5.12 -6.02 7.70
C TYR A 46 6.64 -5.80 7.69
N LEU A 47 7.08 -4.63 7.23
CA LEU A 47 8.50 -4.28 7.13
C LEU A 47 9.08 -3.77 8.45
N SER A 48 8.23 -3.67 9.50
CA SER A 48 8.55 -3.12 10.82
C SER A 48 9.22 -1.75 10.72
N LEU A 49 8.62 -0.84 9.93
CA LEU A 49 9.15 0.51 9.78
C LEU A 49 9.02 1.30 11.08
N THR A 50 10.07 2.02 11.45
CA THR A 50 10.01 2.99 12.53
C THR A 50 9.25 4.25 12.09
N GLU A 51 8.86 5.09 13.06
CA GLU A 51 8.23 6.38 12.76
C GLU A 51 9.09 7.26 11.84
N MET A 52 10.43 7.18 11.96
CA MET A 52 11.37 7.94 11.11
C MET A 52 11.45 7.43 9.67
N GLU A 53 11.10 6.16 9.43
CA GLU A 53 11.10 5.53 8.10
C GLU A 53 9.72 5.59 7.43
N THR A 54 8.68 5.94 8.20
CA THR A 54 7.31 6.01 7.71
C THR A 54 7.09 7.33 6.96
N PRO A 55 6.61 7.30 5.71
CA PRO A 55 6.33 8.53 4.95
C PRO A 55 5.36 9.45 5.69
N VAL A 56 5.77 10.70 5.89
CA VAL A 56 4.88 11.75 6.44
C VAL A 56 4.13 12.38 5.27
N LEU A 57 2.84 12.06 5.16
CA LEU A 57 1.97 12.65 4.15
C LEU A 57 1.55 14.06 4.59
N THR A 58 1.85 15.08 3.78
CA THR A 58 1.49 16.46 4.09
C THR A 58 0.24 16.90 3.33
N GLY A 59 -0.59 17.74 3.96
CA GLY A 59 -1.85 18.21 3.37
C GLY A 59 -2.97 17.16 3.40
N LYS A 60 -3.88 17.21 2.41
CA LYS A 60 -4.92 16.19 2.23
C LYS A 60 -4.38 15.12 1.27
N PRO A 61 -4.08 13.90 1.73
CA PRO A 61 -3.59 12.83 0.85
C PRO A 61 -4.61 12.50 -0.23
N ASN A 62 -4.10 12.11 -1.40
CA ASN A 62 -4.89 11.55 -2.50
C ASN A 62 -4.27 10.23 -2.99
N VAL A 63 -4.89 9.61 -3.99
CA VAL A 63 -4.44 8.34 -4.60
C VAL A 63 -2.95 8.39 -4.98
N ASN A 64 -2.49 9.46 -5.63
CA ASN A 64 -1.09 9.59 -6.05
C ASN A 64 -0.16 9.75 -4.85
N THR A 65 -0.58 10.50 -3.82
CA THR A 65 0.19 10.62 -2.57
C THR A 65 0.46 9.26 -1.92
N TYR A 66 -0.55 8.37 -1.89
CA TYR A 66 -0.36 7.02 -1.35
C TYR A 66 0.49 6.13 -2.26
N ARG A 67 0.33 6.22 -3.59
CA ARG A 67 1.19 5.50 -4.54
C ARG A 67 2.66 5.88 -4.35
N ASP A 68 2.96 7.16 -4.33
CA ASP A 68 4.32 7.67 -4.15
C ASP A 68 4.92 7.19 -2.82
N ALA A 69 4.13 7.19 -1.75
CA ALA A 69 4.55 6.69 -0.44
C ALA A 69 4.85 5.18 -0.45
N ILE A 70 4.03 4.37 -1.12
CA ILE A 70 4.26 2.93 -1.25
C ILE A 70 5.53 2.66 -2.06
N ILE A 71 5.70 3.34 -3.20
CA ILE A 71 6.91 3.21 -4.04
C ILE A 71 8.16 3.59 -3.23
N TYR A 72 8.08 4.68 -2.46
CA TYR A 72 9.16 5.11 -1.57
C TYR A 72 9.51 4.04 -0.53
N ILE A 73 8.50 3.45 0.14
CA ILE A 73 8.71 2.35 1.09
C ILE A 73 9.40 1.15 0.44
N LEU A 74 9.01 0.81 -0.79
CA LEU A 74 9.50 -0.36 -1.50
C LEU A 74 10.92 -0.17 -2.05
N ASN A 75 11.34 1.06 -2.41
CA ASN A 75 12.56 1.35 -3.16
C ASN A 75 13.82 0.63 -2.63
N ASP A 76 14.01 0.60 -1.31
CA ASP A 76 15.18 -0.04 -0.66
C ASP A 76 14.83 -1.33 0.09
N ARG A 77 13.62 -1.87 -0.12
CA ARG A 77 13.07 -2.99 0.66
C ARG A 77 12.59 -4.16 -0.17
N LYS A 78 12.70 -4.12 -1.49
CA LYS A 78 12.44 -5.31 -2.31
C LYS A 78 13.58 -6.31 -2.16
N SER A 79 13.25 -7.60 -1.98
CA SER A 79 14.25 -8.69 -1.96
C SER A 79 14.73 -9.10 -3.36
N GLY A 80 14.27 -8.40 -4.40
CA GLY A 80 14.58 -8.61 -5.81
C GLY A 80 14.02 -7.47 -6.66
N ILE A 81 14.24 -7.51 -7.97
CA ILE A 81 13.67 -6.52 -8.90
C ILE A 81 12.30 -7.03 -9.32
N PHE A 82 11.24 -6.32 -8.91
CA PHE A 82 9.88 -6.52 -9.41
C PHE A 82 9.17 -5.17 -9.55
N ASP A 83 8.19 -5.13 -10.45
CA ASP A 83 7.37 -3.94 -10.71
C ASP A 83 6.11 -3.99 -9.85
N GLU A 84 5.92 -2.99 -9.01
CA GLU A 84 4.77 -2.84 -8.12
C GLU A 84 3.53 -2.29 -8.84
N GLN A 85 3.69 -1.61 -9.98
CA GLN A 85 2.58 -0.88 -10.63
C GLN A 85 1.39 -1.77 -11.00
N PRO A 86 1.56 -2.98 -11.57
CA PRO A 86 0.42 -3.83 -11.93
C PRO A 86 -0.44 -4.22 -10.71
N TYR A 87 0.19 -4.44 -9.56
CA TYR A 87 -0.50 -4.77 -8.31
C TYR A 87 -1.26 -3.55 -7.75
N LEU A 88 -0.64 -2.37 -7.79
CA LEU A 88 -1.28 -1.12 -7.38
C LEU A 88 -2.47 -0.76 -8.28
N ASP A 89 -2.35 -0.99 -9.59
CA ASP A 89 -3.40 -0.76 -10.57
C ASP A 89 -4.58 -1.71 -10.37
N ARG A 90 -4.31 -2.99 -10.09
CA ARG A 90 -5.33 -3.98 -9.74
C ARG A 90 -6.07 -3.61 -8.45
N LEU A 91 -5.35 -3.06 -7.47
CA LEU A 91 -5.93 -2.69 -6.18
C LEU A 91 -6.96 -1.54 -6.30
N VAL A 92 -6.74 -0.61 -7.23
CA VAL A 92 -7.57 0.61 -7.37
C VAL A 92 -8.53 0.59 -8.55
N ASN A 93 -8.42 -0.38 -9.46
CA ASN A 93 -9.34 -0.56 -10.59
C ASN A 93 -10.05 -1.93 -10.48
N PRO A 94 -11.09 -2.04 -9.62
CA PRO A 94 -11.86 -3.27 -9.46
C PRO A 94 -12.81 -3.58 -10.62
#